data_AF-A0A1V9Z331-F1
#
_entry.id   AF-A0A1V9Z331-F1
#
_cell.length_a   1.000
_cell.length_b   1.000
_cell.length_c   1.000
_cell.angle_alpha   90.00
_cell.angle_beta   90.00
_cell.angle_gamma   90.00
#
_symmetry.space_group_name_H-M   'P 1'
#
loop_
_entity.id
_entity.type
_entity.pdbx_description
1 polymer ?
#
loop_
_entity_poly.entity_id
_entity_poly.type
_entity_poly.pdbx_seq_one_letter_code
_entity_poly.pdbx_strand_id
1 'polypeptide(L)'
;MVSVALPCGDDLPVVAPAPRRPHSAIVKSRARPESACLAKLAVNLASARQANQQAASKAYLRKAAAKKKLEAEAFADQLNVEQTQLKERLITKIEQANARARYLGHNRVYSLLQDFRGEYAIGARQTDDLHVAVLALEVFEREFRRLVSTALVEASSSSAELRRPPADKEAVRLSLVKIMNATTQLAETLDEQLLEMQRKGWNVLAWDHK
;
A
#
# COMPACT_ATOMS: atom_id res chain seq x y z
N MET A 1 7.56 3.64 25.46
CA MET A 1 8.32 3.65 26.74
C MET A 1 7.32 3.70 27.88
N VAL A 2 7.04 2.57 28.53
CA VAL A 2 6.29 2.54 29.80
C VAL A 2 6.95 1.51 30.70
N SER A 3 7.29 1.98 31.89
CA SER A 3 8.18 1.38 32.89
C SER A 3 7.65 0.09 33.53
N VAL A 4 8.61 -0.78 33.82
CA VAL A 4 8.51 -1.93 34.73
C VAL A 4 8.57 -1.42 36.17
N ALA A 5 7.74 -1.97 37.06
CA ALA A 5 7.90 -1.85 38.51
C ALA A 5 7.71 -3.22 39.17
N LEU A 6 8.81 -3.77 39.67
CA LEU A 6 8.88 -4.83 40.68
C LEU A 6 8.69 -4.21 42.08
N PRO A 7 8.20 -4.98 43.06
CA PRO A 7 8.59 -4.76 44.44
C PRO A 7 9.38 -5.94 45.04
N CYS A 8 10.55 -5.58 45.58
CA CYS A 8 11.28 -6.29 46.63
C CYS A 8 10.54 -6.20 47.96
N GLY A 9 10.81 -7.14 48.88
CA GLY A 9 10.37 -7.07 50.27
C GLY A 9 10.75 -8.32 51.05
N ASP A 10 12.04 -8.43 51.37
CA ASP A 10 12.57 -9.30 52.42
C ASP A 10 12.17 -8.74 53.79
N ASP A 11 11.70 -9.60 54.70
CA ASP A 11 11.80 -9.36 56.15
C ASP A 11 11.81 -10.71 56.88
N LEU A 12 13.01 -11.13 57.26
CA LEU A 12 13.27 -12.19 58.24
C LEU A 12 13.63 -11.51 59.58
N PRO A 13 13.10 -12.01 60.71
CA PRO A 13 13.77 -11.81 61.98
C PRO A 13 14.42 -13.11 62.51
N VAL A 14 15.60 -12.91 63.09
CA VAL A 14 16.58 -13.88 63.61
C VAL A 14 16.65 -13.75 65.14
N VAL A 15 16.60 -14.90 65.84
CA VAL A 15 17.19 -15.26 67.17
C VAL A 15 16.46 -14.67 68.41
N ALA A 16 16.12 -15.44 69.46
CA ALA A 16 17.01 -16.09 70.44
C ALA A 16 16.25 -17.10 71.38
N PRO A 17 16.86 -17.71 72.44
CA PRO A 17 16.91 -19.17 72.62
C PRO A 17 16.09 -19.73 73.80
N ALA A 18 16.07 -21.07 73.89
CA ALA A 18 15.37 -21.93 74.84
C ALA A 18 15.62 -21.66 76.33
N PRO A 19 14.77 -22.21 77.23
CA PRO A 19 15.25 -23.37 78.00
C PRO A 19 14.23 -24.45 78.42
N ARG A 20 14.80 -25.64 78.64
CA ARG A 20 14.50 -26.70 79.62
C ARG A 20 13.33 -27.68 79.41
N ARG A 21 13.75 -28.96 79.40
CA ARG A 21 12.97 -30.20 79.55
C ARG A 21 12.03 -30.17 80.76
N PRO A 22 10.96 -30.97 80.73
CA PRO A 22 10.90 -32.05 81.72
C PRO A 22 10.61 -33.42 81.10
N HIS A 23 10.77 -34.41 81.96
CA HIS A 23 10.81 -35.83 81.72
C HIS A 23 9.45 -36.45 81.33
N SER A 24 9.56 -37.57 80.61
CA SER A 24 8.71 -38.76 80.70
C SER A 24 7.19 -38.62 80.52
N ALA A 25 6.71 -39.09 79.37
CA ALA A 25 5.81 -40.25 79.32
C ALA A 25 5.72 -40.77 77.88
N ILE A 26 6.35 -41.92 77.61
CA ILE A 26 6.03 -42.72 76.43
C ILE A 26 4.64 -43.31 76.70
N VAL A 27 3.60 -42.60 76.30
CA VAL A 27 2.28 -43.18 76.12
C VAL A 27 2.30 -43.86 74.76
N LYS A 28 2.52 -45.18 74.75
CA LYS A 28 2.17 -46.05 73.62
C LYS A 28 0.64 -46.03 73.49
N SER A 29 0.11 -44.99 72.83
CA SER A 29 -1.29 -44.97 72.44
C SER A 29 -1.50 -45.99 71.34
N ARG A 30 -2.30 -47.01 71.65
CA ARG A 30 -2.90 -47.96 70.71
C ARG A 30 -3.30 -47.22 69.43
N ALA A 31 -2.78 -47.69 68.29
CA ALA A 31 -3.18 -47.24 66.97
C ALA A 31 -4.71 -47.34 66.82
N ARG A 32 -5.35 -46.17 66.79
CA ARG A 32 -6.79 -46.02 66.56
C ARG A 32 -7.04 -46.06 65.04
N PRO A 33 -7.94 -46.91 64.53
CA PRO A 33 -8.17 -47.08 63.08
C PRO A 33 -8.75 -45.83 62.38
N GLU A 34 -9.19 -44.83 63.13
CA GLU A 34 -9.70 -43.54 62.64
C GLU A 34 -8.64 -42.72 61.87
N SER A 35 -7.35 -42.88 62.21
CA SER A 35 -6.24 -42.17 61.56
C SER A 35 -6.03 -42.58 60.09
N ALA A 36 -6.30 -43.85 59.75
CA ALA A 36 -6.17 -44.37 58.38
C ALA A 36 -7.29 -43.88 57.45
N CYS A 37 -8.50 -43.70 57.98
CA CYS A 37 -9.64 -43.16 57.23
C CYS A 37 -9.41 -41.68 56.86
N LEU A 38 -8.96 -40.89 57.84
CA LEU A 38 -8.64 -39.48 57.63
C LEU A 38 -7.46 -39.29 56.65
N ALA A 39 -6.45 -40.16 56.72
CA ALA A 39 -5.33 -40.14 55.78
C ALA A 39 -5.78 -40.41 54.32
N LYS A 40 -6.65 -41.41 54.10
CA LYS A 40 -7.21 -41.70 52.77
C LYS A 40 -8.06 -40.55 52.22
N LEU A 41 -8.86 -39.92 53.08
CA LEU A 41 -9.67 -38.76 52.72
C LEU A 41 -8.77 -37.57 52.32
N ALA A 42 -7.69 -37.33 53.06
CA ALA A 42 -6.73 -36.27 52.74
C ALA A 42 -6.04 -36.49 51.38
N VAL A 43 -5.65 -37.73 51.06
CA VAL A 43 -5.07 -38.10 49.76
C VAL A 43 -6.09 -37.88 48.62
N ASN A 44 -7.34 -38.30 48.82
CA ASN A 44 -8.40 -38.11 47.83
C ASN A 44 -8.72 -36.62 47.60
N LEU A 45 -8.73 -35.81 48.66
CA LEU A 45 -8.90 -34.36 48.55
C LEU A 45 -7.71 -33.70 47.85
N ALA A 46 -6.47 -34.13 48.12
CA ALA A 46 -5.30 -33.61 47.45
C ALA A 46 -5.29 -33.96 45.95
N SER A 47 -5.64 -35.21 45.61
CA SER A 47 -5.82 -35.66 44.22
C SER A 47 -6.92 -34.85 43.51
N ALA A 48 -8.07 -34.66 44.16
CA ALA A 48 -9.16 -33.84 43.61
C ALA A 48 -8.74 -32.38 43.39
N ARG A 49 -7.95 -31.79 44.30
CA ARG A 49 -7.39 -30.44 44.12
C ARG A 49 -6.43 -30.37 42.94
N GLN A 50 -5.54 -31.35 42.79
CA GLN A 50 -4.61 -31.42 41.64
C GLN A 50 -5.36 -31.58 40.32
N ALA A 51 -6.35 -32.47 40.25
CA ALA A 51 -7.19 -32.66 39.08
C ALA A 51 -7.94 -31.37 38.71
N ASN A 52 -8.47 -30.64 39.71
CA ASN A 52 -9.14 -29.37 39.49
C ASN A 52 -8.19 -28.27 39.00
N GLN A 53 -6.96 -28.21 39.53
CA GLN A 53 -5.92 -27.30 39.04
C GLN A 53 -5.53 -27.60 37.59
N GLN A 54 -5.37 -28.88 37.22
CA GLN A 54 -5.09 -29.30 35.85
C GLN A 54 -6.26 -28.96 34.91
N ALA A 55 -7.51 -29.19 35.34
CA ALA A 55 -8.69 -28.84 34.57
C ALA A 55 -8.78 -27.32 34.34
N ALA A 56 -8.52 -26.51 35.37
CA ALA A 56 -8.48 -25.05 35.28
C ALA A 56 -7.39 -24.56 34.31
N SER A 57 -6.18 -25.14 34.38
CA SER A 57 -5.08 -24.84 33.46
C SER A 57 -5.45 -25.19 32.01
N LYS A 58 -6.02 -26.38 31.78
CA LYS A 58 -6.48 -26.79 30.44
C LYS A 58 -7.59 -25.90 29.90
N ALA A 59 -8.53 -25.49 30.76
CA ALA A 59 -9.60 -24.57 30.38
C ALA A 59 -9.05 -23.19 30.01
N TYR A 60 -8.07 -22.69 30.78
CA TYR A 60 -7.36 -21.45 30.46
C TYR A 60 -6.67 -21.53 29.10
N LEU A 61 -5.92 -22.61 28.84
CA LEU A 61 -5.24 -22.81 27.55
C LEU A 61 -6.22 -22.86 26.39
N ARG A 62 -7.37 -23.54 26.55
CA ARG A 62 -8.43 -23.56 25.53
C ARG A 62 -9.01 -22.18 25.27
N LYS A 63 -9.28 -21.40 26.31
CA LYS A 63 -9.76 -20.01 26.18
C LYS A 63 -8.72 -19.14 25.47
N ALA A 64 -7.45 -19.27 25.83
CA ALA A 64 -6.36 -18.54 25.18
C ALA A 64 -6.21 -18.93 23.70
N ALA A 65 -6.30 -20.22 23.37
CA ALA A 65 -6.25 -20.71 21.99
C ALA A 65 -7.46 -20.23 21.17
N ALA A 66 -8.66 -20.28 21.74
CA ALA A 66 -9.88 -19.78 21.10
C ALA A 66 -9.80 -18.27 20.83
N LYS A 67 -9.28 -17.50 21.79
CA LYS A 67 -9.05 -16.06 21.63
C LYS A 67 -8.06 -15.78 20.48
N LYS A 68 -6.92 -16.47 20.44
CA LYS A 68 -5.95 -16.33 19.34
C LYS A 68 -6.53 -16.71 17.98
N LYS A 69 -7.36 -17.76 17.93
CA LYS A 69 -8.03 -18.17 16.71
C LYS A 69 -8.99 -17.06 16.22
N LEU A 70 -9.79 -16.51 17.12
CA LEU A 70 -10.71 -15.42 16.80
C LEU A 70 -9.96 -14.17 16.33
N GLU A 71 -8.85 -13.82 16.97
CA GLU A 71 -7.98 -12.71 16.55
C GLU A 71 -7.37 -12.95 15.16
N ALA A 72 -6.95 -14.18 14.86
CA ALA A 72 -6.41 -14.56 13.56
C ALA A 72 -7.50 -14.52 12.46
N GLU A 73 -8.71 -14.98 12.77
CA GLU A 73 -9.87 -14.88 11.87
C GLU A 73 -10.21 -13.41 11.59
N ALA A 74 -10.32 -12.57 12.63
CA ALA A 74 -10.57 -11.14 12.47
C ALA A 74 -9.48 -10.44 11.63
N PHE A 75 -8.22 -10.81 11.81
CA PHE A 75 -7.12 -10.30 10.99
C PHE A 75 -7.24 -10.72 9.52
N ALA A 76 -7.59 -11.98 9.26
CA ALA A 76 -7.81 -12.48 7.90
C ALA A 76 -8.99 -11.76 7.22
N ASP A 77 -10.08 -11.53 7.94
CA ASP A 77 -11.24 -10.78 7.44
C ASP A 77 -10.86 -9.33 7.11
N GLN A 78 -10.10 -8.67 7.99
CA GLN A 78 -9.62 -7.32 7.73
C GLN A 78 -8.74 -7.26 6.47
N LEU A 79 -7.81 -8.20 6.32
CA LEU A 79 -6.93 -8.26 5.15
C LEU A 79 -7.71 -8.48 3.85
N ASN A 80 -8.75 -9.31 3.88
CA ASN A 80 -9.64 -9.51 2.73
C ASN A 80 -10.44 -8.25 2.38
N VAL A 81 -10.93 -7.52 3.38
CA VAL A 81 -11.63 -6.24 3.17
C VAL A 81 -10.68 -5.23 2.52
N GLU A 82 -9.44 -5.11 3.00
CA GLU A 82 -8.44 -4.20 2.43
C GLU A 82 -8.10 -4.56 0.98
N GLN A 83 -7.91 -5.85 0.67
CA GLN A 83 -7.68 -6.32 -0.71
C GLN A 83 -8.87 -6.00 -1.62
N THR A 84 -10.10 -6.19 -1.13
CA THR A 84 -11.33 -5.89 -1.89
C THR A 84 -11.44 -4.39 -2.16
N GLN A 85 -11.16 -3.55 -1.17
CA GLN A 85 -11.15 -2.09 -1.33
C GLN A 85 -10.09 -1.63 -2.33
N LEU A 86 -8.89 -2.23 -2.32
CA LEU A 86 -7.85 -1.93 -3.31
C LEU A 86 -8.33 -2.28 -4.72
N LYS A 87 -8.89 -3.48 -4.90
CA LYS A 87 -9.45 -3.92 -6.19
C LYS A 87 -10.52 -2.97 -6.71
N GLU A 88 -11.49 -2.59 -5.87
CA GLU A 88 -12.55 -1.65 -6.24
C GLU A 88 -11.99 -0.30 -6.67
N ARG A 89 -11.03 0.26 -5.91
CA ARG A 89 -10.36 1.52 -6.26
C ARG A 89 -9.65 1.43 -7.62
N LEU A 90 -9.01 0.31 -7.92
CA LEU A 90 -8.36 0.09 -9.22
C LEU A 90 -9.39 0.04 -10.35
N ILE A 91 -10.50 -0.68 -10.17
CA ILE A 91 -11.57 -0.76 -11.16
C ILE A 91 -12.10 0.64 -11.47
N THR A 92 -12.45 1.42 -10.45
CA THR A 92 -12.95 2.79 -10.64
C THR A 92 -11.93 3.67 -11.35
N LYS A 93 -10.63 3.59 -11.01
CA LYS A 93 -9.58 4.34 -11.71
C LYS A 93 -9.46 3.92 -13.17
N ILE A 94 -9.52 2.62 -13.47
CA ILE A 94 -9.48 2.08 -14.84
C ILE A 94 -10.68 2.57 -15.65
N GLU A 95 -11.88 2.54 -15.08
CA GLU A 95 -13.09 3.05 -15.73
C GLU A 95 -12.98 4.54 -16.03
N GLN A 96 -12.50 5.34 -15.08
CA GLN A 96 -12.24 6.76 -15.28
C GLN A 96 -11.17 6.98 -16.36
N ALA A 97 -10.08 6.21 -16.34
CA ALA A 97 -9.01 6.28 -17.33
C ALA A 97 -9.55 5.98 -18.74
N ASN A 98 -10.37 4.94 -18.88
CA ASN A 98 -11.00 4.55 -20.14
C ASN A 98 -11.98 5.62 -20.64
N ALA A 99 -12.78 6.20 -19.75
CA ALA A 99 -13.68 7.29 -20.10
C ALA A 99 -12.90 8.51 -20.61
N ARG A 100 -11.80 8.88 -19.94
CA ARG A 100 -10.92 9.98 -20.37
C ARG A 100 -10.18 9.68 -21.66
N ALA A 101 -9.65 8.46 -21.83
CA ALA A 101 -8.99 8.05 -23.06
C ALA A 101 -9.94 8.13 -24.26
N ARG A 102 -11.20 7.69 -24.11
CA ARG A 102 -12.24 7.82 -25.15
C ARG A 102 -12.55 9.29 -25.46
N TYR A 103 -12.65 10.14 -24.45
CA TYR A 103 -12.90 11.58 -24.63
C TYR A 103 -11.78 12.26 -25.43
N LEU A 104 -10.52 11.91 -25.15
CA LEU A 104 -9.34 12.43 -25.84
C LEU A 104 -9.06 11.78 -27.21
N GLY A 105 -9.86 10.80 -27.63
CA GLY A 105 -9.63 10.05 -28.86
C GLY A 105 -8.40 9.12 -28.81
N HIS A 106 -7.92 8.76 -27.63
CA HIS A 106 -6.88 7.76 -27.47
C HIS A 106 -7.46 6.36 -27.65
N ASN A 107 -6.90 5.58 -28.57
CA ASN A 107 -7.28 4.18 -28.80
C ASN A 107 -6.74 3.21 -27.73
N ARG A 108 -6.59 3.63 -26.48
CA ARG A 108 -6.09 2.75 -25.40
C ARG A 108 -7.24 2.36 -24.47
N VAL A 109 -7.31 1.06 -24.16
CA VAL A 109 -8.25 0.48 -23.22
C VAL A 109 -7.45 -0.23 -22.13
N TYR A 110 -7.73 0.16 -20.89
CA TYR A 110 -7.16 -0.45 -19.70
C TYR A 110 -8.12 -1.51 -19.14
N SER A 111 -7.57 -2.62 -18.67
CA SER A 111 -8.29 -3.70 -18.01
C SER A 111 -7.53 -4.17 -16.78
N LEU A 112 -8.27 -4.72 -15.80
CA LEU A 112 -7.65 -5.34 -14.62
C LEU A 112 -7.25 -6.78 -14.97
N LEU A 113 -6.00 -7.11 -14.72
CA LEU A 113 -5.45 -8.46 -14.85
C LEU A 113 -5.09 -8.99 -13.46
N GLN A 114 -5.22 -10.30 -13.27
CA GLN A 114 -4.77 -10.98 -12.07
C GLN A 114 -3.82 -12.09 -12.46
N ASP A 115 -2.62 -12.05 -11.88
CA ASP A 115 -1.61 -13.07 -12.12
C ASP A 115 -1.96 -14.38 -11.39
N PHE A 116 -1.30 -15.46 -11.76
CA PHE A 116 -1.44 -16.77 -11.11
C PHE A 116 -1.07 -16.77 -9.61
N ARG A 117 -0.37 -15.72 -9.14
CA ARG A 117 -0.03 -15.50 -7.73
C ARG A 117 -1.10 -14.72 -6.96
N GLY A 118 -2.15 -14.25 -7.64
CA GLY A 118 -3.19 -13.41 -7.07
C GLY A 118 -2.88 -11.91 -7.08
N GLU A 119 -1.69 -11.51 -7.54
CA GLU A 119 -1.28 -10.11 -7.68
C GLU A 119 -2.04 -9.41 -8.81
N TYR A 120 -2.42 -8.15 -8.57
CA TYR A 120 -3.15 -7.35 -9.55
C TYR A 120 -2.19 -6.57 -10.45
N ALA A 121 -2.38 -6.71 -11.75
CA ALA A 121 -1.70 -5.95 -12.78
C ALA A 121 -2.71 -5.25 -13.69
N ILE A 122 -2.25 -4.26 -14.46
CA ILE A 122 -3.14 -3.51 -15.36
C ILE A 122 -2.76 -3.83 -16.79
N GLY A 123 -3.68 -4.43 -17.53
CA GLY A 123 -3.54 -4.64 -18.97
C GLY A 123 -3.83 -3.33 -19.70
N ALA A 124 -2.94 -2.91 -20.59
CA ALA A 124 -3.22 -1.88 -21.57
C ALA A 124 -3.25 -2.51 -22.95
N ARG A 125 -4.36 -2.32 -23.66
CA ARG A 125 -4.57 -2.79 -25.02
C ARG A 125 -4.91 -1.62 -25.92
N GLN A 126 -4.31 -1.56 -27.10
CA GLN A 126 -4.74 -0.60 -28.11
C GLN A 126 -5.96 -1.18 -28.86
N THR A 127 -6.99 -0.38 -29.15
CA THR A 127 -8.26 -0.83 -29.74
C THR A 127 -8.05 -1.67 -31.00
N ASP A 128 -7.03 -1.33 -31.79
CA ASP A 128 -6.70 -1.96 -33.07
C ASP A 128 -5.67 -3.09 -32.94
N ASP A 129 -5.05 -3.24 -31.77
CA ASP A 129 -4.00 -4.23 -31.53
C ASP A 129 -4.55 -5.42 -30.75
N LEU A 130 -4.03 -6.62 -31.00
CA LEU A 130 -4.35 -7.81 -30.21
C LEU A 130 -3.43 -7.96 -29.00
N HIS A 131 -2.29 -7.27 -28.99
CA HIS A 131 -1.35 -7.36 -27.89
C HIS A 131 -1.85 -6.61 -26.65
N VAL A 132 -1.81 -7.31 -25.51
CA VAL A 132 -2.08 -6.73 -24.19
C VAL A 132 -0.74 -6.53 -23.50
N ALA A 133 -0.35 -5.28 -23.31
CA ALA A 133 0.81 -4.93 -22.51
C ALA A 133 0.43 -4.96 -21.04
N VAL A 134 1.18 -5.72 -20.23
CA VAL A 134 0.99 -5.73 -18.78
C VAL A 134 1.77 -4.56 -18.18
N LEU A 135 1.05 -3.65 -17.52
CA LEU A 135 1.59 -2.50 -16.83
C LEU A 135 1.62 -2.74 -15.33
N ALA A 136 2.72 -2.33 -14.71
CA ALA A 136 2.78 -2.17 -13.27
C ALA A 136 1.87 -1.02 -12.81
N LEU A 137 1.38 -1.13 -11.56
CA LEU A 137 0.46 -0.14 -10.99
C LEU A 137 1.01 1.28 -11.02
N GLU A 138 2.29 1.47 -10.68
CA GLU A 138 2.95 2.78 -10.67
C GLU A 138 2.99 3.43 -12.05
N VAL A 139 3.19 2.61 -13.10
CA VAL A 139 3.22 3.08 -14.49
C VAL A 139 1.82 3.54 -14.89
N PHE A 140 0.79 2.76 -14.55
CA PHE A 140 -0.59 3.15 -14.77
C PHE A 140 -0.95 4.45 -14.04
N GLU A 141 -0.55 4.62 -12.77
CA GLU A 141 -0.85 5.85 -12.05
C GLU A 141 -0.20 7.09 -12.67
N ARG A 142 0.98 6.93 -13.25
CA ARG A 142 1.64 8.00 -14.01
C ARG A 142 0.88 8.31 -15.30
N GLU A 143 0.45 7.31 -16.04
CA GLU A 143 -0.36 7.51 -17.26
C GLU A 143 -1.74 8.10 -16.94
N PHE A 144 -2.41 7.62 -15.89
CA PHE A 144 -3.68 8.16 -15.43
C PHE A 144 -3.58 9.64 -15.05
N ARG A 145 -2.56 10.01 -14.27
CA ARG A 145 -2.31 11.43 -13.95
C ARG A 145 -2.12 12.26 -15.21
N ARG A 146 -1.37 11.75 -16.19
CA ARG A 146 -1.20 12.45 -17.49
C ARG A 146 -2.54 12.63 -18.20
N LEU A 147 -3.37 11.58 -18.31
CA LEU A 147 -4.69 11.64 -18.95
C LEU A 147 -5.62 12.66 -18.27
N VAL A 148 -5.56 12.75 -16.95
CA VAL A 148 -6.35 13.72 -16.19
C VAL A 148 -5.82 15.14 -16.39
N SER A 149 -4.49 15.34 -16.34
CA SER A 149 -3.87 16.64 -16.53
C SER A 149 -4.05 17.19 -17.95
N THR A 150 -3.93 16.34 -18.98
CA THR A 150 -4.17 16.76 -20.37
C THR A 150 -5.62 17.17 -20.57
N ALA A 151 -6.57 16.45 -19.97
CA ALA A 151 -7.98 16.83 -20.01
C ALA A 151 -8.27 18.15 -19.29
N LEU A 152 -7.54 18.51 -18.22
CA LEU A 152 -7.71 19.80 -17.55
C LEU A 152 -7.20 20.97 -18.42
N VAL A 153 -6.09 20.78 -19.12
CA VAL A 153 -5.54 21.77 -20.05
C VAL A 153 -6.50 21.98 -21.22
N GLU A 154 -7.08 20.91 -21.77
CA GLU A 154 -8.12 21.02 -22.79
C GLU A 154 -9.38 21.71 -22.24
N ALA A 155 -9.87 21.32 -21.05
CA ALA A 155 -11.04 21.92 -20.42
C ALA A 155 -10.87 23.41 -20.07
N SER A 156 -9.65 23.86 -19.75
CA SER A 156 -9.34 25.27 -19.50
C SER A 156 -9.25 26.09 -20.78
N SER A 157 -9.10 25.43 -21.93
CA SER A 157 -9.06 26.04 -23.26
C SER A 157 -10.35 25.87 -24.08
N SER A 158 -11.33 25.11 -23.60
CA SER A 158 -12.45 24.62 -24.44
C SER A 158 -13.85 25.01 -23.97
N SER A 159 -14.07 26.23 -23.46
CA SER A 159 -15.44 26.77 -23.34
C SER A 159 -15.97 27.38 -24.65
N ALA A 160 -15.24 27.31 -25.76
CA ALA A 160 -15.68 27.90 -27.04
C ALA A 160 -15.54 27.02 -28.30
N GLU A 161 -15.00 25.79 -28.23
CA GLU A 161 -14.76 25.02 -29.46
C GLU A 161 -15.23 23.56 -29.34
N LEU A 162 -16.55 23.44 -29.53
CA LEU A 162 -17.25 22.21 -29.79
C LEU A 162 -16.63 21.52 -31.03
N ARG A 163 -16.19 20.26 -30.87
CA ARG A 163 -15.81 19.32 -31.95
C ARG A 163 -14.58 19.72 -32.78
N ARG A 164 -13.39 19.22 -32.43
CA ARG A 164 -12.36 18.98 -33.46
C ARG A 164 -12.62 17.61 -34.12
N PRO A 165 -12.91 17.55 -35.43
CA PRO A 165 -12.68 16.34 -36.22
C PRO A 165 -11.17 16.04 -36.23
N PRO A 166 -10.73 14.84 -36.66
CA PRO A 166 -9.29 14.59 -36.86
C PRO A 166 -8.72 15.75 -37.67
N ALA A 167 -7.68 16.42 -37.13
CA ALA A 167 -7.12 17.65 -37.67
C ALA A 167 -7.18 17.64 -39.19
N ASP A 168 -7.98 18.55 -39.76
CA ASP A 168 -8.31 18.55 -41.17
C ASP A 168 -7.00 18.64 -41.95
N LYS A 169 -6.62 17.56 -42.64
CA LYS A 169 -5.27 17.42 -43.22
C LYS A 169 -4.97 18.57 -44.17
N GLU A 170 -6.02 19.12 -44.79
CA GLU A 170 -5.96 20.30 -45.63
C GLU A 170 -5.69 21.59 -44.85
N ALA A 171 -6.27 21.78 -43.66
CA ALA A 171 -5.95 22.93 -42.81
C ALA A 171 -4.48 22.91 -42.36
N VAL A 172 -3.94 21.72 -42.04
CA VAL A 172 -2.53 21.55 -41.70
C VAL A 172 -1.63 21.84 -42.92
N ARG A 173 -2.00 21.36 -44.11
CA ARG A 173 -1.28 21.66 -45.36
C ARG A 173 -1.30 23.14 -45.69
N LEU A 174 -2.44 23.81 -45.59
CA LEU A 174 -2.56 25.25 -45.84
C LEU A 174 -1.74 26.07 -44.84
N SER A 175 -1.73 25.66 -43.56
CA SER A 175 -0.87 26.28 -42.55
C SER A 175 0.62 26.13 -42.89
N LEU A 176 1.03 24.94 -43.33
CA LEU A 176 2.41 24.67 -43.75
C LEU A 176 2.80 25.50 -44.97
N VAL A 177 1.94 25.59 -45.98
CA VAL A 177 2.14 26.45 -47.17
C VAL A 177 2.25 27.92 -46.76
N LYS A 178 1.41 28.37 -45.83
CA LYS A 178 1.47 29.75 -45.32
C LYS A 178 2.79 30.03 -44.61
N ILE A 179 3.27 29.11 -43.78
CA ILE A 179 4.57 29.23 -43.09
C ILE A 179 5.71 29.23 -44.10
N MET A 180 5.68 28.34 -45.09
CA MET A 180 6.69 28.30 -46.15
C MET A 180 6.72 29.61 -46.93
N ASN A 181 5.57 30.14 -47.35
CA ASN A 181 5.51 31.42 -48.05
C ASN A 181 6.03 32.59 -47.19
N ALA A 182 5.67 32.63 -45.90
CA ALA A 182 6.20 33.63 -44.98
C ALA A 182 7.73 33.52 -44.80
N THR A 183 8.25 32.29 -44.81
CA THR A 183 9.70 32.02 -44.72
C THR A 183 10.41 32.47 -46.00
N THR A 184 9.82 32.23 -47.18
CA THR A 184 10.34 32.73 -48.46
C THR A 184 10.35 34.26 -48.50
N GLN A 185 9.26 34.91 -48.07
CA GLN A 185 9.21 36.38 -47.98
C GLN A 185 10.28 36.93 -47.03
N LEU A 186 10.51 36.27 -45.89
CA LEU A 186 11.58 36.66 -44.98
C LEU A 186 12.95 36.54 -45.66
N ALA A 187 13.21 35.44 -46.38
CA ALA A 187 14.44 35.26 -47.13
C ALA A 187 14.64 36.37 -48.18
N GLU A 188 13.60 36.70 -48.95
CA GLU A 188 13.63 37.79 -49.93
C GLU A 188 13.96 39.13 -49.25
N THR A 189 13.31 39.46 -48.12
CA THR A 189 13.61 40.70 -47.39
C THR A 189 15.03 40.73 -46.84
N LEU A 190 15.57 39.59 -46.41
CA LEU A 190 16.95 39.51 -45.94
C LEU A 190 17.95 39.68 -47.10
N ASP A 191 17.67 39.10 -48.27
CA ASP A 191 18.49 39.28 -49.47
C ASP A 191 18.46 40.74 -49.96
N GLU A 192 17.29 41.39 -49.94
CA GLU A 192 17.15 42.82 -50.25
C GLU A 192 17.95 43.69 -49.28
N GLN A 193 17.88 43.40 -47.97
CA GLN A 193 18.65 44.09 -46.94
C GLN A 193 20.15 43.89 -47.12
N LEU A 194 20.60 42.67 -47.46
CA LEU A 194 22.01 42.38 -47.75
C LEU A 194 22.50 43.16 -48.97
N LEU A 195 21.72 43.21 -50.05
CA LEU A 195 22.04 44.00 -51.25
C LEU A 195 22.05 45.50 -50.97
N GLU A 196 21.15 45.99 -50.13
CA GLU A 196 21.14 47.39 -49.69
C GLU A 196 22.37 47.72 -48.83
N MET A 197 22.76 46.85 -47.90
CA MET A 197 23.98 46.98 -47.11
C MET A 197 25.24 46.96 -47.99
N GLN A 198 25.29 46.09 -49.00
CA GLN A 198 26.38 46.08 -49.99
C GLN A 198 26.44 47.39 -50.78
N ARG A 199 25.31 47.86 -51.31
CA ARG A 199 25.23 49.14 -52.06
C ARG A 199 25.63 50.36 -51.22
N LYS A 200 25.28 50.37 -49.93
CA LYS A 200 25.67 51.44 -49.01
C LYS A 200 27.12 51.33 -48.54
N GLY A 201 27.84 50.26 -48.89
CA GLY A 201 29.23 50.04 -48.51
C GLY A 201 29.43 49.53 -47.08
N TRP A 202 28.39 49.00 -46.44
CA TRP A 202 28.44 48.53 -45.05
C TRP A 202 29.11 47.15 -44.92
N ASN A 203 29.32 46.45 -46.05
CA ASN A 203 29.97 45.13 -46.13
C ASN A 203 31.41 45.16 -46.71
N VAL A 204 32.08 46.32 -46.73
CA VAL A 204 33.40 46.49 -47.39
C VAL A 204 34.58 45.90 -46.59
N LEU A 205 34.37 45.37 -45.37
CA LEU A 205 35.49 45.02 -44.46
C LEU A 205 35.52 43.57 -43.95
N ALA A 206 35.35 42.56 -44.80
CA ALA A 206 35.58 41.17 -44.35
C ALA A 206 36.30 40.23 -45.34
N TRP A 207 36.63 40.69 -46.56
CA TRP A 207 37.22 39.79 -47.57
C TRP A 207 38.56 40.27 -48.16
N ASP A 208 39.02 41.49 -47.85
CA ASP A 208 40.35 41.98 -48.26
C ASP A 208 41.36 41.92 -47.10
N HIS A 209 41.72 40.70 -46.71
CA HIS A 209 43.01 40.42 -46.08
C HIS A 209 43.77 39.45 -46.99
N LYS A 210 44.49 40.03 -47.97
CA LYS A 210 45.68 39.43 -48.57
C LYS A 210 46.90 39.73 -47.70
#